data_AF-A0A2V5M2E8-F1
#
_entry.id   AF-A0A2V5M2E8-F1
#
_cell.length_a   1.000
_cell.length_b   1.000
_cell.length_c   1.000
_cell.angle_alpha   90.00
_cell.angle_beta   90.00
_cell.angle_gamma   90.00
#
_symmetry.space_group_name_H-M   'P 1'
#
loop_
_entity.id
_entity.type
_entity.pdbx_description
1 polymer ?
#
loop_
_entity_poly.entity_id
_entity_poly.type
_entity_poly.pdbx_seq_one_letter_code
_entity_poly.pdbx_strand_id
1 'polypeptide(L)'
;MKSPIRIFVLVVAGLCGATFPVSAQVNVMQEHNNPSRDGLYIDAGFTPLAAANLARDLNFDGTIVGNVYAQPLYIEGGPNGPMIIAVTESNNVYALNATTGTVIWQRNLGTSVSISQLFCGNIDPIGITGTPVVDLASRSLFLDALINGPTIKHFIYSLNVDTGVTNAGWPVDVNATANYNGMSFVSLIQEERGALALVNGIVYVSYSGYVGDCQNYHGWVVGVDINNPSNVHAWATTAVGGGIWGHGGVASDGTNVFVVTGNTFNTGGNWMGGEAIIRLQAGPTWTGQPTDYWVPTNWFSLDNSDTDLGGVSATVVDVPGATPSQLVLALGKDSNAFLLNRNNLGGITSAVAAANVGGINRGTSAVTYRTSQGTYIGFHNDAGTIRAYRVTATNPPTIVFAWSQNQSGRGSPWVTTTDGTNNMIVWYAATTSSGDQRLHAYDGDTGAVIYAGGGANELMSGTQQWNTGMVARGRIYFGANNKIYAFRLSSATPTPTATATRTPTSTPTS
;
A
#
# COMPACT_ATOMS: atom_id res chain seq x y z
N MET A 1 42.94 30.72 61.08
CA MET A 1 42.49 29.33 60.83
C MET A 1 41.15 29.40 60.12
N LYS A 2 41.15 29.11 58.82
CA LYS A 2 40.06 29.38 57.87
C LYS A 2 39.25 28.10 57.64
N SER A 3 37.94 28.19 57.79
CA SER A 3 36.98 27.23 57.22
C SER A 3 36.67 27.65 55.78
N PRO A 4 36.52 26.72 54.82
CA PRO A 4 35.72 26.99 53.65
C PRO A 4 34.58 25.98 53.47
N ILE A 5 33.40 26.59 53.33
CA ILE A 5 32.15 26.11 52.77
C ILE A 5 32.39 25.52 51.37
N ARG A 6 31.84 24.33 51.08
CA ARG A 6 31.80 23.76 49.73
C ARG A 6 30.47 24.14 49.05
N ILE A 7 30.57 24.87 47.96
CA ILE A 7 29.45 25.25 47.08
C ILE A 7 29.12 24.05 46.18
N PHE A 8 27.85 23.63 46.16
CA PHE A 8 27.30 22.73 45.14
C PHE A 8 26.87 23.56 43.93
N VAL A 9 27.42 23.26 42.75
CA VAL A 9 26.93 23.80 41.47
C VAL A 9 25.97 22.77 40.89
N LEU A 10 24.69 23.12 40.81
CA LEU A 10 23.67 22.38 40.06
C LEU A 10 23.82 22.75 38.58
N VAL A 11 24.20 21.79 37.73
CA VAL A 11 24.16 21.95 36.28
C VAL A 11 22.78 21.51 35.80
N VAL A 12 21.94 22.47 35.43
CA VAL A 12 20.68 22.23 34.74
C VAL A 12 20.99 22.05 33.25
N ALA A 13 20.99 20.81 32.77
CA ALA A 13 21.07 20.51 31.35
C ALA A 13 19.69 20.76 30.70
N GLY A 14 19.57 21.83 29.92
CA GLY A 14 18.39 22.11 29.12
C GLY A 14 18.25 21.09 27.99
N LEU A 15 17.12 20.37 27.94
CA LEU A 15 16.71 19.60 26.77
C LEU A 15 16.36 20.58 25.64
N CYS A 16 17.32 20.87 24.76
CA CYS A 16 17.01 21.38 23.43
C CYS A 16 16.39 20.25 22.63
N GLY A 17 15.07 20.28 22.45
CA GLY A 17 14.38 19.42 21.49
C GLY A 17 14.92 19.69 20.09
N ALA A 18 15.59 18.70 19.50
CA ALA A 18 15.99 18.76 18.11
C ALA A 18 14.73 18.65 17.24
N THR A 19 14.27 19.78 16.72
CA THR A 19 13.34 19.79 15.58
C THR A 19 14.15 19.41 14.35
N PHE A 20 14.13 18.14 13.97
CA PHE A 20 14.61 17.74 12.66
C PHE A 20 13.74 18.42 11.60
N PRO A 21 14.33 19.11 10.60
CA PRO A 21 13.54 19.55 9.46
C PRO A 21 12.97 18.29 8.80
N VAL A 22 11.64 18.21 8.72
CA VAL A 22 10.95 17.20 7.92
C VAL A 22 11.34 17.47 6.47
N SER A 23 12.30 16.70 5.96
CA SER A 23 12.58 16.71 4.53
C SER A 23 11.29 16.27 3.84
N ALA A 24 10.82 17.05 2.87
CA ALA A 24 9.70 16.64 2.02
C ALA A 24 9.99 15.22 1.51
N GLN A 25 9.02 14.32 1.65
CA GLN A 25 9.14 12.99 1.10
C GLN A 25 9.00 13.08 -0.41
N VAL A 26 9.94 12.49 -1.14
CA VAL A 26 10.00 12.68 -2.60
C VAL A 26 9.86 11.38 -3.39
N ASN A 27 10.53 10.31 -2.97
CA ASN A 27 10.41 9.01 -3.65
C ASN A 27 9.18 8.25 -3.16
N VAL A 28 8.53 7.55 -4.09
CA VAL A 28 7.46 6.57 -3.85
C VAL A 28 7.95 5.26 -4.43
N MET A 29 8.51 4.39 -3.59
CA MET A 29 9.28 3.22 -4.03
C MET A 29 8.48 1.91 -3.98
N GLN A 30 7.26 1.95 -3.47
CA GLN A 30 6.37 0.81 -3.32
C GLN A 30 4.92 1.29 -3.17
N GLU A 31 3.97 0.36 -3.28
CA GLU A 31 2.56 0.60 -2.98
C GLU A 31 2.39 1.27 -1.61
N HIS A 32 1.61 2.35 -1.58
CA HIS A 32 1.37 3.13 -0.37
C HIS A 32 2.66 3.62 0.30
N ASN A 33 3.73 3.76 -0.51
CA ASN A 33 4.95 4.53 -0.25
C ASN A 33 5.89 3.99 0.83
N ASN A 34 5.42 3.14 1.74
CA ASN A 34 6.27 2.54 2.77
C ASN A 34 5.76 1.15 3.22
N PRO A 35 6.58 0.38 3.97
CA PRO A 35 6.24 -1.00 4.32
C PRO A 35 5.00 -1.15 5.20
N SER A 36 4.57 -0.12 5.93
CA SER A 36 3.37 -0.19 6.77
C SER A 36 2.07 -0.27 5.95
N ARG A 37 2.12 0.15 4.68
CA ARG A 37 0.97 0.35 3.77
C ARG A 37 0.00 1.46 4.20
N ASP A 38 0.44 2.42 5.00
CA ASP A 38 -0.41 3.52 5.49
C ASP A 38 -0.97 4.46 4.39
N GLY A 39 -0.33 4.53 3.22
CA GLY A 39 -0.77 5.36 2.10
C GLY A 39 -0.64 6.86 2.36
N LEU A 40 0.21 7.27 3.31
CA LEU A 40 0.45 8.66 3.65
C LEU A 40 1.57 9.27 2.80
N TYR A 41 1.30 10.45 2.24
CA TYR A 41 2.24 11.23 1.43
C TYR A 41 2.41 12.63 2.04
N ILE A 42 3.64 12.97 2.44
CA ILE A 42 3.97 14.28 3.03
C ILE A 42 4.48 15.22 1.94
N ASP A 43 3.66 16.20 1.59
CA ASP A 43 3.99 17.25 0.62
C ASP A 43 3.37 18.59 1.06
N ALA A 44 4.22 19.56 1.36
CA ALA A 44 3.83 20.88 1.87
C ALA A 44 2.88 21.66 0.94
N GLY A 45 2.82 21.32 -0.35
CA GLY A 45 1.90 21.94 -1.30
C GLY A 45 0.43 21.55 -1.08
N PHE A 46 0.17 20.36 -0.53
CA PHE A 46 -1.19 19.80 -0.41
C PHE A 46 -1.98 20.36 0.78
N THR A 47 -2.19 21.69 0.76
CA THR A 47 -3.19 22.35 1.62
C THR A 47 -4.61 22.11 1.08
N PRO A 48 -5.67 22.21 1.91
CA PRO A 48 -7.05 22.06 1.42
C PRO A 48 -7.39 23.04 0.30
N LEU A 49 -6.90 24.28 0.39
CA LEU A 49 -7.11 25.30 -0.65
C LEU A 49 -6.43 24.94 -1.97
N ALA A 50 -5.18 24.47 -1.92
CA ALA A 50 -4.46 24.07 -3.13
C ALA A 50 -5.07 22.80 -3.75
N ALA A 51 -5.46 21.83 -2.92
CA ALA A 51 -6.14 20.60 -3.32
C ALA A 51 -7.49 20.86 -3.99
N ALA A 52 -8.28 21.81 -3.48
CA ALA A 52 -9.54 22.23 -4.10
C ALA A 52 -9.36 22.80 -5.53
N ASN A 53 -8.15 23.28 -5.85
CA ASN A 53 -7.77 23.82 -7.15
C ASN A 53 -6.82 22.90 -7.91
N LEU A 54 -6.77 21.61 -7.56
CA LEU A 54 -6.01 20.61 -8.31
C LEU A 54 -6.55 20.53 -9.74
N ALA A 55 -5.66 20.49 -10.74
CA ALA A 55 -6.06 20.40 -12.14
C ALA A 55 -5.26 19.32 -12.87
N ARG A 56 -5.89 18.67 -13.85
CA ARG A 56 -5.18 17.71 -14.71
C ARG A 56 -4.13 18.44 -15.54
N ASP A 57 -2.91 17.91 -15.60
CA ASP A 57 -1.85 18.45 -16.45
C ASP A 57 -2.06 17.96 -17.89
N LEU A 58 -2.71 18.79 -18.71
CA LEU A 58 -3.01 18.45 -20.11
C LEU A 58 -1.77 18.37 -21.01
N ASN A 59 -0.61 18.85 -20.54
CA ASN A 59 0.65 18.76 -21.27
C ASN A 59 1.45 17.51 -20.90
N PHE A 60 0.99 16.71 -19.94
CA PHE A 60 1.59 15.43 -19.61
C PHE A 60 1.10 14.38 -20.62
N ASP A 61 2.02 13.83 -21.41
CA ASP A 61 1.71 12.83 -22.44
C ASP A 61 1.21 11.55 -21.76
N GLY A 62 2.08 10.93 -20.97
CA GLY A 62 1.77 9.77 -20.14
C GLY A 62 1.34 8.53 -20.93
N THR A 63 1.46 8.55 -22.26
CA THR A 63 0.98 7.46 -23.12
C THR A 63 1.83 6.21 -22.94
N ILE A 64 1.17 5.08 -22.65
CA ILE A 64 1.76 3.74 -22.50
C ILE A 64 0.85 2.70 -23.17
N VAL A 65 1.19 1.42 -23.15
CA VAL A 65 0.37 0.34 -23.72
C VAL A 65 0.07 -0.75 -22.68
N GLY A 66 -1.22 -1.06 -22.53
CA GLY A 66 -1.74 -2.12 -21.68
C GLY A 66 -2.58 -1.59 -20.51
N ASN A 67 -3.24 -2.52 -19.83
CA ASN A 67 -4.05 -2.23 -18.64
C ASN A 67 -3.14 -2.00 -17.42
N VAL A 68 -3.51 -1.08 -16.53
CA VAL A 68 -2.69 -0.72 -15.36
C VAL A 68 -3.50 -0.93 -14.08
N TYR A 69 -3.23 -2.02 -13.38
CA TYR A 69 -3.77 -2.30 -12.04
C TYR A 69 -2.83 -1.81 -10.94
N ALA A 70 -1.52 -1.89 -11.17
CA ALA A 70 -0.49 -1.40 -10.25
C ALA A 70 -0.53 0.12 -10.04
N GLN A 71 -0.21 0.54 -8.82
CA GLN A 71 0.17 1.92 -8.52
C GLN A 71 1.49 2.24 -9.23
N PRO A 72 1.61 3.38 -9.92
CA PRO A 72 2.90 3.85 -10.40
C PRO A 72 3.87 4.14 -9.25
N LEU A 73 5.16 4.19 -9.54
CA LEU A 73 6.23 4.58 -8.60
C LEU A 73 6.89 5.88 -9.02
N TYR A 74 7.44 6.64 -8.07
CA TYR A 74 8.15 7.89 -8.33
C TYR A 74 9.60 7.82 -7.83
N ILE A 75 10.55 8.09 -8.73
CA ILE A 75 11.98 8.15 -8.42
C ILE A 75 12.51 9.55 -8.74
N GLU A 76 12.96 10.30 -7.73
CA GLU A 76 13.46 11.67 -7.87
C GLU A 76 14.77 11.72 -8.68
N GLY A 77 15.69 10.80 -8.40
CA GLY A 77 17.02 10.75 -9.02
C GLY A 77 17.10 9.73 -10.15
N GLY A 78 16.33 9.91 -11.22
CA GLY A 78 16.47 9.12 -12.45
C GLY A 78 17.57 9.66 -13.38
N PRO A 79 17.92 8.94 -14.47
CA PRO A 79 19.03 9.31 -15.36
C PRO A 79 18.87 10.67 -16.02
N ASN A 80 17.61 11.05 -16.27
CA ASN A 80 17.22 12.30 -16.94
C ASN A 80 16.31 13.15 -16.04
N GLY A 81 16.58 13.13 -14.73
CA GLY A 81 15.74 13.75 -13.72
C GLY A 81 14.67 12.81 -13.16
N PRO A 82 13.64 13.35 -12.49
CA PRO A 82 12.63 12.52 -11.83
C PRO A 82 11.83 11.72 -12.85
N MET A 83 11.49 10.49 -12.49
CA MET A 83 10.80 9.55 -13.36
C MET A 83 9.66 8.81 -12.66
N ILE A 84 8.66 8.43 -13.45
CA ILE A 84 7.57 7.54 -13.07
C ILE A 84 7.86 6.14 -13.59
N ILE A 85 7.76 5.12 -12.75
CA ILE A 85 7.71 3.73 -13.21
C ILE A 85 6.25 3.30 -13.32
N ALA A 86 5.89 2.70 -14.46
CA ALA A 86 4.58 2.11 -14.70
C ALA A 86 4.74 0.71 -15.27
N VAL A 87 3.86 -0.21 -14.85
CA VAL A 87 3.81 -1.59 -15.33
C VAL A 87 2.41 -1.92 -15.81
N THR A 88 2.31 -2.87 -16.74
CA THR A 88 1.02 -3.20 -17.37
C THR A 88 0.79 -4.70 -17.46
N GLU A 89 -0.49 -5.07 -17.56
CA GLU A 89 -0.95 -6.44 -17.83
C GLU A 89 -0.43 -7.02 -19.15
N SER A 90 0.09 -6.18 -20.05
CA SER A 90 0.75 -6.62 -21.28
C SER A 90 2.24 -6.90 -21.09
N ASN A 91 2.70 -7.07 -19.83
CA ASN A 91 4.09 -7.28 -19.44
C ASN A 91 5.04 -6.15 -19.88
N ASN A 92 4.52 -4.93 -20.02
CA ASN A 92 5.34 -3.77 -20.31
C ASN A 92 5.76 -3.07 -19.02
N VAL A 93 7.00 -2.61 -18.96
CA VAL A 93 7.57 -1.75 -17.92
C VAL A 93 8.05 -0.46 -18.58
N TYR A 94 7.64 0.68 -18.06
CA TYR A 94 7.98 2.00 -18.55
C TYR A 94 8.65 2.81 -17.46
N ALA A 95 9.73 3.53 -17.80
CA ALA A 95 10.11 4.74 -17.10
C ALA A 95 9.70 5.95 -17.92
N LEU A 96 8.92 6.85 -17.34
CA LEU A 96 8.46 8.09 -17.97
C LEU A 96 9.11 9.28 -17.26
N ASN A 97 9.43 10.35 -17.98
CA ASN A 97 9.82 11.60 -17.36
C ASN A 97 8.67 12.13 -16.49
N ALA A 98 8.91 12.42 -15.21
CA ALA A 98 7.83 12.80 -14.29
C ALA A 98 7.21 14.17 -14.58
N THR A 99 7.86 15.02 -15.38
CA THR A 99 7.35 16.33 -15.77
C THR A 99 6.55 16.29 -17.07
N THR A 100 7.05 15.58 -18.09
CA THR A 100 6.46 15.59 -19.44
C THR A 100 5.64 14.34 -19.75
N GLY A 101 5.87 13.24 -19.03
CA GLY A 101 5.23 11.95 -19.28
C GLY A 101 5.81 11.18 -20.47
N THR A 102 6.88 11.69 -21.10
CA THR A 102 7.54 11.03 -22.23
C THR A 102 8.38 9.85 -21.76
N VAL A 103 8.38 8.76 -22.52
CA VAL A 103 9.17 7.55 -22.23
C VAL A 103 10.68 7.87 -22.19
N ILE A 104 11.34 7.51 -21.09
CA ILE A 104 12.79 7.49 -20.93
C ILE A 104 13.32 6.14 -21.44
N TRP A 105 12.73 5.05 -20.95
CA TRP A 105 12.99 3.69 -21.43
C TRP A 105 11.71 2.85 -21.27
N GLN A 106 11.61 1.79 -22.07
CA GLN A 106 10.53 0.81 -21.97
C GLN A 106 11.07 -0.60 -22.22
N ARG A 107 10.40 -1.60 -21.64
CA ARG A 107 10.73 -3.02 -21.80
C ARG A 107 9.46 -3.85 -21.83
N ASN A 108 9.42 -4.83 -22.72
CA ASN A 108 8.45 -5.92 -22.64
C ASN A 108 9.17 -7.16 -22.10
N LEU A 109 8.64 -7.78 -21.05
CA LEU A 109 9.28 -8.93 -20.38
C LEU A 109 8.88 -10.29 -20.97
N GLY A 110 7.89 -10.32 -21.85
CA GLY A 110 7.39 -11.54 -22.47
C GLY A 110 5.92 -11.42 -22.84
N THR A 111 5.39 -12.41 -23.56
CA THR A 111 3.97 -12.46 -23.93
C THR A 111 3.11 -12.61 -22.67
N SER A 112 2.12 -11.72 -22.50
CA SER A 112 1.11 -11.83 -21.44
C SER A 112 0.17 -13.02 -21.68
N VAL A 113 -0.50 -13.48 -20.63
CA VAL A 113 -1.39 -14.63 -20.67
C VAL A 113 -2.81 -14.16 -20.97
N SER A 114 -3.47 -14.76 -21.96
CA SER A 114 -4.91 -14.53 -22.19
C SER A 114 -5.71 -15.26 -21.12
N ILE A 115 -6.75 -14.62 -20.58
CA ILE A 115 -7.62 -15.26 -19.58
C ILE A 115 -8.22 -16.59 -20.05
N SER A 116 -8.45 -16.72 -21.37
CA SER A 116 -8.95 -17.96 -21.98
C SER A 116 -7.99 -19.15 -21.91
N GLN A 117 -6.72 -18.93 -21.54
CA GLN A 117 -5.72 -19.97 -21.30
C GLN A 117 -5.69 -20.43 -19.83
N LEU A 118 -6.46 -19.78 -18.96
CA LEU A 118 -6.57 -20.08 -17.54
C LEU A 118 -7.92 -20.74 -17.23
N PHE A 119 -8.03 -21.28 -16.01
CA PHE A 119 -9.23 -21.98 -15.57
C PHE A 119 -10.36 -21.03 -15.12
N CYS A 120 -10.00 -19.87 -14.57
CA CYS A 120 -10.89 -18.80 -14.14
C CYS A 120 -10.08 -17.49 -14.02
N GLY A 121 -10.75 -16.38 -13.65
CA GLY A 121 -10.14 -15.07 -13.53
C GLY A 121 -11.06 -13.94 -14.00
N ASN A 122 -10.58 -12.70 -13.90
CA ASN A 122 -11.31 -11.51 -14.36
C ASN A 122 -10.42 -10.39 -14.95
N ILE A 123 -9.13 -10.65 -15.13
CA ILE A 123 -8.17 -9.74 -15.74
C ILE A 123 -7.80 -10.34 -17.11
N ASP A 124 -7.75 -9.51 -18.17
CA ASP A 124 -7.40 -9.97 -19.52
C ASP A 124 -6.72 -8.86 -20.36
N PRO A 125 -5.53 -9.09 -20.93
CA PRO A 125 -4.62 -10.20 -20.58
C PRO A 125 -4.13 -10.06 -19.13
N ILE A 126 -3.39 -11.06 -18.64
CA ILE A 126 -2.73 -11.06 -17.33
C ILE A 126 -1.21 -11.02 -17.54
N GLY A 127 -0.54 -10.12 -16.83
CA GLY A 127 0.89 -9.92 -16.92
C GLY A 127 1.49 -9.47 -15.60
N ILE A 128 1.85 -8.19 -15.51
CA ILE A 128 2.32 -7.55 -14.28
C ILE A 128 1.12 -6.84 -13.64
N THR A 129 0.58 -7.44 -12.58
CA THR A 129 -0.61 -6.95 -11.88
C THR A 129 -0.24 -6.14 -10.66
N GLY A 130 0.57 -6.72 -9.75
CA GLY A 130 0.93 -6.12 -8.48
C GLY A 130 1.88 -4.93 -8.62
N THR A 131 1.75 -3.97 -7.70
CA THR A 131 2.66 -2.82 -7.65
C THR A 131 4.11 -3.28 -7.38
N PRO A 132 5.08 -2.88 -8.22
CA PRO A 132 6.50 -3.18 -8.02
C PRO A 132 7.08 -2.55 -6.74
N VAL A 133 8.30 -2.96 -6.37
CA VAL A 133 9.10 -2.31 -5.32
C VAL A 133 10.50 -1.94 -5.81
N VAL A 134 11.02 -0.79 -5.39
CA VAL A 134 12.36 -0.32 -5.74
C VAL A 134 13.28 -0.30 -4.53
N ASP A 135 14.46 -0.89 -4.68
CA ASP A 135 15.61 -0.63 -3.83
C ASP A 135 16.50 0.44 -4.48
N LEU A 136 16.51 1.65 -3.90
CA LEU A 136 17.37 2.72 -4.42
C LEU A 136 18.85 2.48 -4.15
N ALA A 137 19.21 1.70 -3.13
CA ALA A 137 20.61 1.44 -2.80
C ALA A 137 21.31 0.62 -3.90
N SER A 138 20.66 -0.44 -4.38
CA SER A 138 21.13 -1.23 -5.52
C SER A 138 20.63 -0.74 -6.89
N ARG A 139 19.78 0.30 -6.92
CA ARG A 139 19.09 0.78 -8.14
C ARG A 139 18.30 -0.33 -8.83
N SER A 140 17.62 -1.17 -8.05
CA SER A 140 16.87 -2.33 -8.53
C SER A 140 15.37 -2.14 -8.39
N LEU A 141 14.63 -2.42 -9.46
CA LEU A 141 13.18 -2.51 -9.53
C LEU A 141 12.79 -3.99 -9.53
N PHE A 142 11.98 -4.41 -8.57
CA PHE A 142 11.49 -5.78 -8.44
C PHE A 142 9.99 -5.84 -8.72
N LEU A 143 9.57 -6.86 -9.47
CA LEU A 143 8.18 -7.10 -9.87
C LEU A 143 7.99 -8.59 -10.20
N ASP A 144 6.76 -9.06 -10.14
CA ASP A 144 6.37 -10.36 -10.69
C ASP A 144 5.74 -10.17 -12.08
N ALA A 145 6.03 -11.08 -13.01
CA ALA A 145 5.38 -11.11 -14.31
C ALA A 145 4.91 -12.54 -14.64
N LEU A 146 3.63 -12.69 -14.97
CA LEU A 146 3.09 -13.92 -15.53
C LEU A 146 3.37 -13.97 -17.04
N ILE A 147 4.17 -14.94 -17.48
CA ILE A 147 4.62 -15.06 -18.87
C ILE A 147 4.05 -16.31 -19.53
N ASN A 148 3.49 -16.12 -20.72
CA ASN A 148 3.00 -17.17 -21.60
C ASN A 148 4.16 -17.85 -22.35
N GLY A 149 4.02 -19.15 -22.61
CA GLY A 149 5.03 -19.97 -23.28
C GLY A 149 4.62 -21.45 -23.30
N PRO A 150 5.55 -22.39 -23.55
CA PRO A 150 5.26 -23.83 -23.44
C PRO A 150 4.71 -24.23 -22.06
N THR A 151 5.05 -23.47 -21.03
CA THR A 151 4.44 -23.51 -19.70
C THR A 151 4.26 -22.06 -19.24
N ILE A 152 3.06 -21.74 -18.78
CA ILE A 152 2.76 -20.44 -18.16
C ILE A 152 3.46 -20.39 -16.79
N LYS A 153 4.23 -19.34 -16.54
CA LYS A 153 5.08 -19.21 -15.35
C LYS A 153 5.11 -17.78 -14.82
N HIS A 154 5.07 -17.66 -13.49
CA HIS A 154 5.45 -16.48 -12.75
C HIS A 154 6.97 -16.38 -12.70
N PHE A 155 7.46 -15.17 -12.94
CA PHE A 155 8.86 -14.81 -12.83
C PHE A 155 9.00 -13.57 -11.95
N ILE A 156 9.79 -13.68 -10.87
CA ILE A 156 10.18 -12.51 -10.10
C ILE A 156 11.40 -11.92 -10.79
N TYR A 157 11.29 -10.67 -11.24
CA TYR A 157 12.35 -9.93 -11.92
C TYR A 157 13.08 -8.99 -10.96
N SER A 158 14.34 -8.71 -11.30
CA SER A 158 15.03 -7.50 -10.88
C SER A 158 15.54 -6.80 -12.13
N LEU A 159 15.11 -5.56 -12.32
CA LEU A 159 15.56 -4.68 -13.40
C LEU A 159 16.37 -3.54 -12.79
N ASN A 160 17.43 -3.12 -13.46
CA ASN A 160 18.07 -1.86 -13.15
C ASN A 160 17.06 -0.72 -13.41
N VAL A 161 16.72 0.05 -12.37
CA VAL A 161 15.64 1.06 -12.42
C VAL A 161 15.96 2.22 -13.37
N ASP A 162 17.24 2.44 -13.68
CA ASP A 162 17.71 3.50 -14.57
C ASP A 162 17.60 3.12 -16.06
N THR A 163 17.68 1.83 -16.38
CA THR A 163 17.87 1.37 -17.77
C THR A 163 16.85 0.33 -18.21
N GLY A 164 16.12 -0.27 -17.27
CA GLY A 164 15.21 -1.40 -17.52
C GLY A 164 15.93 -2.71 -17.86
N VAL A 165 17.26 -2.77 -17.79
CA VAL A 165 18.03 -4.00 -18.06
C VAL A 165 17.86 -4.97 -16.89
N THR A 166 17.53 -6.24 -17.17
CA THR A 166 17.49 -7.29 -16.17
C THR A 166 18.84 -7.45 -15.49
N ASN A 167 18.87 -7.39 -14.17
CA ASN A 167 20.07 -7.56 -13.37
C ASN A 167 20.62 -8.99 -13.50
N ALA A 168 21.94 -9.14 -13.36
CA ALA A 168 22.58 -10.45 -13.47
C ALA A 168 22.02 -11.45 -12.43
N GLY A 169 21.79 -12.69 -12.85
CA GLY A 169 21.21 -13.74 -12.00
C GLY A 169 19.68 -13.77 -11.94
N TRP A 170 18.99 -12.79 -12.54
CA TRP A 170 17.53 -12.70 -12.63
C TRP A 170 17.02 -13.06 -14.03
N PRO A 171 15.73 -13.42 -14.21
CA PRO A 171 14.68 -13.57 -13.19
C PRO A 171 14.73 -14.91 -12.42
N VAL A 172 13.95 -14.99 -11.33
CA VAL A 172 13.65 -16.24 -10.61
C VAL A 172 12.40 -16.90 -11.20
N ASP A 173 12.52 -18.16 -11.61
CA ASP A 173 11.39 -19.02 -12.01
C ASP A 173 10.69 -19.60 -10.77
N VAL A 174 9.56 -19.02 -10.40
CA VAL A 174 8.86 -19.36 -9.14
C VAL A 174 8.42 -20.82 -9.12
N ASN A 175 7.98 -21.37 -10.26
CA ASN A 175 7.61 -22.79 -10.36
C ASN A 175 8.77 -23.74 -10.06
N ALA A 176 9.99 -23.33 -10.43
CA ALA A 176 11.17 -24.18 -10.27
C ALA A 176 11.77 -24.09 -8.87
N THR A 177 11.57 -22.97 -8.16
CA THR A 177 12.30 -22.67 -6.93
C THR A 177 11.44 -22.63 -5.67
N ALA A 178 10.17 -22.21 -5.75
CA ALA A 178 9.32 -22.08 -4.58
C ALA A 178 8.77 -23.45 -4.14
N ASN A 179 9.17 -23.86 -2.94
CA ASN A 179 8.68 -25.07 -2.27
C ASN A 179 8.44 -24.77 -0.79
N TYR A 180 7.36 -25.31 -0.24
CA TYR A 180 7.07 -25.22 1.19
C TYR A 180 6.54 -26.56 1.69
N ASN A 181 7.21 -27.15 2.68
CA ASN A 181 6.84 -28.45 3.27
C ASN A 181 6.59 -29.57 2.24
N GLY A 182 7.38 -29.59 1.17
CA GLY A 182 7.25 -30.58 0.09
C GLY A 182 6.21 -30.23 -0.98
N MET A 183 5.41 -29.18 -0.79
CA MET A 183 4.51 -28.62 -1.80
C MET A 183 5.31 -27.72 -2.74
N SER A 184 5.19 -27.95 -4.06
CA SER A 184 5.83 -27.09 -5.07
C SER A 184 4.82 -26.09 -5.62
N PHE A 185 5.29 -24.88 -5.94
CA PHE A 185 4.46 -23.84 -6.52
C PHE A 185 4.01 -24.18 -7.95
N VAL A 186 2.77 -23.82 -8.31
CA VAL A 186 2.19 -24.06 -9.64
C VAL A 186 1.57 -22.77 -10.19
N SER A 187 2.27 -22.09 -11.10
CA SER A 187 1.84 -20.80 -11.65
C SER A 187 0.47 -20.81 -12.31
N LEU A 188 0.10 -21.90 -13.00
CA LEU A 188 -1.14 -21.95 -13.78
C LEU A 188 -2.41 -21.78 -12.91
N ILE A 189 -2.31 -22.02 -11.60
CA ILE A 189 -3.43 -21.93 -10.65
C ILE A 189 -3.24 -20.79 -9.64
N GLN A 190 -2.20 -19.97 -9.81
CA GLN A 190 -1.88 -18.87 -8.91
C GLN A 190 -1.94 -17.55 -9.68
N GLU A 191 -2.44 -16.52 -9.01
CA GLU A 191 -2.49 -15.14 -9.44
C GLU A 191 -1.59 -14.32 -8.50
N GLU A 192 -0.73 -13.49 -9.07
CA GLU A 192 -0.05 -12.41 -8.36
C GLU A 192 -0.87 -11.14 -8.58
N ARG A 193 -1.40 -10.58 -7.48
CA ARG A 193 -2.19 -9.34 -7.49
C ARG A 193 -1.72 -8.33 -6.45
N GLY A 194 -1.25 -8.82 -5.31
CA GLY A 194 -0.88 -7.99 -4.18
C GLY A 194 0.52 -7.38 -4.35
N ALA A 195 0.65 -6.09 -4.09
CA ALA A 195 1.92 -5.36 -4.20
C ALA A 195 3.11 -6.04 -3.49
N LEU A 196 4.27 -5.99 -4.15
CA LEU A 196 5.52 -6.51 -3.60
C LEU A 196 6.01 -5.66 -2.41
N ALA A 197 6.74 -6.28 -1.50
CA ALA A 197 7.43 -5.61 -0.39
C ALA A 197 8.92 -5.90 -0.40
N LEU A 198 9.73 -4.98 0.13
CA LEU A 198 11.16 -5.18 0.32
C LEU A 198 11.50 -4.90 1.79
N VAL A 199 12.03 -5.91 2.49
CA VAL A 199 12.38 -5.80 3.90
C VAL A 199 13.72 -6.49 4.13
N ASN A 200 14.69 -5.75 4.67
CA ASN A 200 16.00 -6.26 5.07
C ASN A 200 16.72 -7.08 3.96
N GLY A 201 16.65 -6.61 2.71
CA GLY A 201 17.32 -7.25 1.58
C GLY A 201 16.60 -8.47 0.99
N ILE A 202 15.33 -8.70 1.36
CA ILE A 202 14.49 -9.76 0.80
C ILE A 202 13.27 -9.12 0.15
N VAL A 203 13.04 -9.41 -1.13
CA VAL A 203 11.80 -9.06 -1.82
C VAL A 203 10.75 -10.15 -1.55
N TYR A 204 9.54 -9.74 -1.17
CA TYR A 204 8.42 -10.60 -0.86
C TYR A 204 7.29 -10.41 -1.88
N VAL A 205 6.77 -11.52 -2.37
CA VAL A 205 5.66 -11.58 -3.33
C VAL A 205 4.58 -12.48 -2.76
N SER A 206 3.32 -12.02 -2.78
CA SER A 206 2.18 -12.80 -2.30
C SER A 206 1.32 -13.29 -3.46
N TYR A 207 0.85 -14.53 -3.38
CA TYR A 207 0.02 -15.16 -4.41
C TYR A 207 -1.31 -15.65 -3.85
N SER A 208 -2.31 -15.70 -4.72
CA SER A 208 -3.66 -16.19 -4.46
C SER A 208 -4.15 -17.10 -5.59
N GLY A 209 -5.36 -17.64 -5.45
CA GLY A 209 -6.09 -18.16 -6.61
C GLY A 209 -6.67 -17.03 -7.46
N TYR A 210 -7.10 -17.39 -8.67
CA TYR A 210 -7.85 -16.51 -9.56
C TYR A 210 -9.27 -16.29 -9.08
N VAL A 211 -9.90 -15.18 -9.50
CA VAL A 211 -11.33 -14.94 -9.27
C VAL A 211 -12.15 -16.13 -9.77
N GLY A 212 -12.91 -16.75 -8.86
CA GLY A 212 -13.69 -17.97 -9.11
C GLY A 212 -13.16 -19.22 -8.40
N ASP A 213 -12.06 -19.10 -7.64
CA ASP A 213 -11.51 -20.14 -6.76
C ASP A 213 -11.31 -21.50 -7.44
N CYS A 214 -10.79 -21.45 -8.67
CA CYS A 214 -10.59 -22.65 -9.46
C CYS A 214 -9.31 -23.41 -9.07
N GLN A 215 -9.38 -24.73 -9.21
CA GLN A 215 -8.27 -25.66 -8.96
C GLN A 215 -7.76 -25.65 -7.50
N ASN A 216 -6.67 -26.37 -7.27
CA ASN A 216 -6.10 -26.57 -5.94
C ASN A 216 -5.03 -25.50 -5.62
N TYR A 217 -5.41 -24.23 -5.71
CA TYR A 217 -4.49 -23.14 -5.36
C TYR A 217 -4.27 -23.08 -3.85
N HIS A 218 -3.19 -22.41 -3.45
CA HIS A 218 -2.85 -22.14 -2.04
C HIS A 218 -2.44 -20.68 -1.91
N GLY A 219 -2.60 -20.05 -0.73
CA GLY A 219 -1.94 -18.77 -0.46
C GLY A 219 -0.44 -18.97 -0.34
N TRP A 220 0.36 -18.12 -0.99
CA TRP A 220 1.83 -18.16 -0.89
C TRP A 220 2.40 -16.80 -0.52
N VAL A 221 3.50 -16.82 0.22
CA VAL A 221 4.46 -15.73 0.29
C VAL A 221 5.83 -16.28 -0.14
N VAL A 222 6.37 -15.78 -1.24
CA VAL A 222 7.71 -16.12 -1.73
C VAL A 222 8.66 -14.98 -1.39
N GLY A 223 9.80 -15.30 -0.79
CA GLY A 223 10.88 -14.36 -0.48
C GLY A 223 12.12 -14.66 -1.31
N VAL A 224 12.75 -13.64 -1.88
CA VAL A 224 14.01 -13.77 -2.63
C VAL A 224 15.05 -12.79 -2.10
N ASP A 225 16.25 -13.27 -1.77
CA ASP A 225 17.36 -12.40 -1.38
C ASP A 225 17.81 -11.56 -2.58
N ILE A 226 17.77 -10.22 -2.46
CA ILE A 226 18.03 -9.33 -3.60
C ILE A 226 19.46 -9.41 -4.15
N ASN A 227 20.40 -9.81 -3.29
CA ASN A 227 21.83 -9.97 -3.63
C ASN A 227 22.18 -11.41 -4.02
N ASN A 228 21.26 -12.36 -3.87
CA ASN A 228 21.47 -13.76 -4.19
C ASN A 228 20.15 -14.41 -4.66
N PRO A 229 19.74 -14.19 -5.93
CA PRO A 229 18.45 -14.64 -6.43
C PRO A 229 18.26 -16.17 -6.44
N SER A 230 19.32 -16.96 -6.23
CA SER A 230 19.17 -18.41 -6.02
C SER A 230 18.70 -18.79 -4.61
N ASN A 231 18.74 -17.86 -3.65
CA ASN A 231 18.22 -18.08 -2.30
C ASN A 231 16.75 -17.67 -2.27
N VAL A 232 15.89 -18.66 -2.51
CA VAL A 232 14.43 -18.52 -2.53
C VAL A 232 13.84 -19.20 -1.31
N HIS A 233 12.96 -18.49 -0.62
CA HIS A 233 12.24 -18.92 0.57
C HIS A 233 10.75 -18.88 0.28
N ALA A 234 9.97 -19.68 1.00
CA ALA A 234 8.52 -19.66 0.83
C ALA A 234 7.78 -20.04 2.11
N TRP A 235 6.58 -19.49 2.25
CA TRP A 235 5.53 -19.99 3.13
C TRP A 235 4.25 -20.18 2.29
N ALA A 236 3.45 -21.19 2.64
CA ALA A 236 2.15 -21.41 2.03
C ALA A 236 1.11 -21.87 3.05
N THR A 237 -0.17 -21.62 2.74
CA THR A 237 -1.28 -22.23 3.49
C THR A 237 -1.27 -23.75 3.32
N THR A 238 -1.55 -24.48 4.40
CA THR A 238 -1.58 -25.94 4.34
C THR A 238 -2.84 -26.45 3.65
N ALA A 239 -3.98 -25.78 3.86
CA ALA A 239 -5.21 -26.08 3.14
C ALA A 239 -5.23 -25.43 1.75
N VAL A 240 -5.97 -26.07 0.84
CA VAL A 240 -6.35 -25.50 -0.46
C VAL A 240 -7.14 -24.21 -0.20
N GLY A 241 -6.92 -23.20 -1.02
CA GLY A 241 -7.46 -21.85 -0.79
C GLY A 241 -6.49 -20.99 0.02
N GLY A 242 -7.04 -20.07 0.81
CA GLY A 242 -6.27 -19.19 1.69
C GLY A 242 -5.45 -18.15 0.93
N GLY A 243 -5.89 -17.78 -0.28
CA GLY A 243 -5.17 -16.88 -1.16
C GLY A 243 -4.90 -15.51 -0.53
N ILE A 244 -3.78 -14.89 -0.90
CA ILE A 244 -3.39 -13.56 -0.43
C ILE A 244 -3.52 -12.57 -1.60
N TRP A 245 -4.70 -11.97 -1.76
CA TRP A 245 -5.09 -11.24 -2.97
C TRP A 245 -5.40 -9.75 -2.74
N GLY A 246 -5.31 -9.27 -1.50
CA GLY A 246 -5.47 -7.84 -1.23
C GLY A 246 -4.48 -7.00 -2.03
N HIS A 247 -4.93 -5.87 -2.59
CA HIS A 247 -4.15 -5.02 -3.50
C HIS A 247 -2.84 -4.52 -2.87
N GLY A 248 -2.88 -4.15 -1.59
CA GLY A 248 -1.70 -3.72 -0.82
C GLY A 248 -0.63 -4.80 -0.63
N GLY A 249 -0.91 -6.06 -0.99
CA GLY A 249 -0.05 -7.22 -0.83
C GLY A 249 0.51 -7.37 0.58
N VAL A 250 1.84 -7.50 0.66
CA VAL A 250 2.57 -7.74 1.90
C VAL A 250 2.82 -6.43 2.65
N ALA A 251 2.51 -6.36 3.94
CA ALA A 251 2.86 -5.25 4.81
C ALA A 251 4.01 -5.63 5.77
N SER A 252 4.65 -4.66 6.42
CA SER A 252 5.76 -4.90 7.34
C SER A 252 5.90 -3.83 8.41
N ASP A 253 6.38 -4.25 9.59
CA ASP A 253 6.83 -3.38 10.68
C ASP A 253 8.33 -3.02 10.57
N GLY A 254 8.98 -3.36 9.45
CA GLY A 254 10.42 -3.21 9.21
C GLY A 254 11.27 -4.42 9.62
N THR A 255 10.69 -5.40 10.32
CA THR A 255 11.37 -6.64 10.72
C THR A 255 10.64 -7.88 10.23
N ASN A 256 9.33 -7.93 10.46
CA ASN A 256 8.43 -9.02 10.10
C ASN A 256 7.52 -8.56 8.97
N VAL A 257 7.01 -9.52 8.21
CA VAL A 257 5.98 -9.26 7.20
C VAL A 257 4.63 -9.81 7.64
N PHE A 258 3.56 -9.15 7.21
CA PHE A 258 2.19 -9.46 7.55
C PHE A 258 1.36 -9.62 6.28
N VAL A 259 0.58 -10.69 6.22
CA VAL A 259 -0.37 -10.97 5.14
C VAL A 259 -1.73 -11.35 5.71
N VAL A 260 -2.79 -11.16 4.93
CA VAL A 260 -4.14 -11.61 5.28
C VAL A 260 -4.57 -12.67 4.27
N THR A 261 -4.94 -13.84 4.75
CA THR A 261 -5.36 -14.97 3.93
C THR A 261 -6.88 -15.00 3.78
N GLY A 262 -7.36 -15.38 2.60
CA GLY A 262 -8.79 -15.63 2.34
C GLY A 262 -9.30 -16.96 2.89
N ASN A 263 -10.48 -17.36 2.43
CA ASN A 263 -11.14 -18.61 2.75
C ASN A 263 -10.34 -19.84 2.32
N THR A 264 -10.37 -20.90 3.13
CA THR A 264 -9.83 -22.22 2.81
C THR A 264 -10.94 -23.24 2.52
N PHE A 265 -10.59 -24.30 1.80
CA PHE A 265 -11.51 -25.33 1.36
C PHE A 265 -11.19 -26.69 1.97
N ASN A 266 -12.22 -27.52 2.14
CA ASN A 266 -12.11 -28.93 2.54
C ASN A 266 -11.30 -29.18 3.83
N THR A 267 -11.34 -28.23 4.78
CA THR A 267 -10.53 -28.26 6.01
C THR A 267 -11.01 -29.28 7.05
N GLY A 268 -12.24 -29.77 6.91
CA GLY A 268 -12.85 -30.69 7.89
C GLY A 268 -12.99 -30.08 9.29
N GLY A 269 -13.04 -28.76 9.40
CA GLY A 269 -13.10 -28.02 10.66
C GLY A 269 -11.75 -27.82 11.36
N ASN A 270 -10.63 -28.18 10.72
CA ASN A 270 -9.28 -27.94 11.25
C ASN A 270 -8.72 -26.65 10.65
N TRP A 271 -8.21 -25.74 11.49
CA TRP A 271 -7.58 -24.54 10.95
C TRP A 271 -6.24 -24.86 10.29
N MET A 272 -6.07 -24.44 9.04
CA MET A 272 -4.95 -24.84 8.18
C MET A 272 -4.38 -23.65 7.37
N GLY A 273 -4.47 -22.44 7.93
CA GLY A 273 -3.83 -21.23 7.41
C GLY A 273 -4.75 -20.24 6.69
N GLY A 274 -6.06 -20.49 6.59
CA GLY A 274 -7.05 -19.56 6.03
C GLY A 274 -7.56 -18.53 7.03
N GLU A 275 -8.25 -17.51 6.55
CA GLU A 275 -9.00 -16.54 7.35
C GLU A 275 -8.18 -15.89 8.48
N ALA A 276 -6.93 -15.53 8.20
CA ALA A 276 -5.97 -15.19 9.23
C ALA A 276 -5.16 -13.94 8.85
N ILE A 277 -4.72 -13.22 9.88
CA ILE A 277 -3.48 -12.44 9.77
C ILE A 277 -2.34 -13.40 10.07
N ILE A 278 -1.38 -13.52 9.15
CA ILE A 278 -0.16 -14.30 9.33
C ILE A 278 1.01 -13.33 9.46
N ARG A 279 1.82 -13.50 10.50
CA ARG A 279 3.10 -12.83 10.69
C ARG A 279 4.22 -13.80 10.33
N LEU A 280 5.09 -13.38 9.43
CA LEU A 280 6.26 -14.13 8.99
C LEU A 280 7.52 -13.36 9.38
N GLN A 281 8.49 -14.04 9.95
CA GLN A 281 9.83 -13.48 10.15
C GLN A 281 10.60 -13.48 8.82
N ALA A 282 11.82 -12.95 8.83
CA ALA A 282 12.67 -12.89 7.64
C ALA A 282 12.80 -14.26 6.94
N GLY A 283 12.80 -14.27 5.60
CA GLY A 283 12.86 -15.50 4.81
C GLY A 283 11.52 -16.25 4.78
N PRO A 284 10.41 -15.53 4.54
CA PRO A 284 9.08 -15.76 5.15
C PRO A 284 8.99 -16.93 6.16
N THR A 285 9.72 -16.85 7.28
CA THR A 285 9.73 -17.94 8.27
C THR A 285 8.46 -17.89 9.12
N TRP A 286 7.83 -19.04 9.37
CA TRP A 286 6.64 -19.17 10.21
C TRP A 286 6.83 -20.25 11.27
N THR A 287 6.61 -19.92 12.54
CA THR A 287 6.80 -20.88 13.65
C THR A 287 5.56 -21.72 13.93
N GLY A 288 4.39 -21.32 13.43
CA GLY A 288 3.10 -21.92 13.78
C GLY A 288 2.64 -21.61 15.21
N GLN A 289 3.36 -20.77 15.96
CA GLN A 289 2.95 -20.38 17.31
C GLN A 289 1.83 -19.33 17.28
N PRO A 290 0.94 -19.27 18.28
CA PRO A 290 -0.11 -18.25 18.37
C PRO A 290 0.39 -16.80 18.29
N THR A 291 1.67 -16.54 18.55
CA THR A 291 2.27 -15.21 18.37
C THR A 291 2.33 -14.76 16.91
N ASP A 292 2.32 -15.71 15.98
CA ASP A 292 2.58 -15.52 14.55
C ASP A 292 1.32 -15.60 13.69
N TYR A 293 0.14 -15.82 14.29
CA TYR A 293 -1.11 -15.76 13.55
C TYR A 293 -2.27 -15.30 14.44
N TRP A 294 -3.24 -14.62 13.84
CA TRP A 294 -4.55 -14.38 14.45
C TRP A 294 -5.63 -14.90 13.52
N VAL A 295 -6.63 -15.55 14.10
CA VAL A 295 -7.78 -16.13 13.39
C VAL A 295 -9.05 -15.82 14.18
N PRO A 296 -10.12 -15.32 13.53
CA PRO A 296 -11.38 -15.09 14.20
C PRO A 296 -12.01 -16.41 14.61
N THR A 297 -12.70 -16.45 15.76
CA THR A 297 -13.27 -17.69 16.29
C THR A 297 -14.36 -18.31 15.40
N ASN A 298 -14.92 -17.54 14.47
CA ASN A 298 -15.89 -17.98 13.47
C ASN A 298 -15.27 -18.26 12.09
N TRP A 299 -13.94 -18.39 11.97
CA TRP A 299 -13.24 -18.63 10.69
C TRP A 299 -13.88 -19.72 9.82
N PHE A 300 -14.30 -20.83 10.44
CA PHE A 300 -14.89 -21.95 9.68
C PHE A 300 -16.26 -21.57 9.06
N SER A 301 -16.98 -20.63 9.66
CA SER A 301 -18.18 -20.07 9.05
C SER A 301 -17.85 -19.11 7.90
N LEU A 302 -16.74 -18.37 8.01
CA LEU A 302 -16.27 -17.48 6.94
C LEU A 302 -15.88 -18.30 5.70
N ASP A 303 -15.09 -19.36 5.90
CA ASP A 303 -14.72 -20.34 4.87
C ASP A 303 -15.95 -20.86 4.10
N ASN A 304 -16.96 -21.32 4.82
CA ASN A 304 -18.15 -21.94 4.24
C ASN A 304 -19.11 -20.95 3.54
N SER A 305 -18.88 -19.64 3.68
CA SER A 305 -19.76 -18.61 3.13
C SER A 305 -19.07 -17.62 2.18
N ASP A 306 -17.77 -17.81 1.90
CA ASP A 306 -16.96 -16.89 1.07
C ASP A 306 -17.03 -15.43 1.60
N THR A 307 -16.97 -15.30 2.93
CA THR A 307 -16.97 -14.01 3.65
C THR A 307 -15.60 -13.64 4.20
N ASP A 308 -14.56 -13.96 3.43
CA ASP A 308 -13.15 -13.83 3.74
C ASP A 308 -12.76 -12.63 4.59
N LEU A 309 -11.88 -12.86 5.55
CA LEU A 309 -11.03 -11.87 6.17
C LEU A 309 -10.08 -11.22 5.15
N GLY A 310 -9.55 -12.01 4.20
CA GLY A 310 -8.58 -11.61 3.19
C GLY A 310 -9.05 -10.65 2.10
N GLY A 311 -10.06 -9.83 2.35
CA GLY A 311 -10.59 -8.86 1.38
C GLY A 311 -9.65 -7.68 1.10
N VAL A 312 -8.92 -7.25 2.11
CA VAL A 312 -7.99 -6.11 2.09
C VAL A 312 -6.68 -6.56 2.71
N SER A 313 -5.56 -6.05 2.19
CA SER A 313 -4.24 -6.35 2.74
C SER A 313 -4.07 -5.87 4.18
N ALA A 314 -3.13 -6.49 4.88
CA ALA A 314 -2.73 -6.04 6.21
C ALA A 314 -2.25 -4.59 6.14
N THR A 315 -2.55 -3.80 7.17
CA THR A 315 -1.96 -2.46 7.34
C THR A 315 -1.39 -2.35 8.74
N VAL A 316 -0.13 -1.94 8.84
CA VAL A 316 0.56 -1.81 10.13
C VAL A 316 0.27 -0.42 10.70
N VAL A 317 -0.22 -0.37 11.94
CA VAL A 317 -0.74 0.86 12.55
C VAL A 317 -0.12 1.07 13.92
N ASP A 318 0.41 2.27 14.15
CA ASP A 318 0.82 2.71 15.48
C ASP A 318 -0.21 3.69 16.05
N VAL A 319 -0.72 3.38 17.24
CA VAL A 319 -1.68 4.19 18.00
C VAL A 319 -1.03 4.64 19.31
N PRO A 320 -0.28 5.76 19.31
CA PRO A 320 0.34 6.28 20.52
C PRO A 320 -0.68 6.49 21.64
N GLY A 321 -0.33 6.06 22.86
CA GLY A 321 -1.21 6.15 24.04
C GLY A 321 -2.16 4.97 24.24
N ALA A 322 -2.33 4.10 23.24
CA ALA A 322 -3.07 2.84 23.41
C ALA A 322 -2.18 1.70 23.97
N THR A 323 -2.82 0.66 24.50
CA THR A 323 -2.17 -0.56 24.96
C THR A 323 -3.00 -1.75 24.49
N PRO A 324 -2.50 -2.58 23.55
CA PRO A 324 -1.25 -2.38 22.79
C PRO A 324 -1.34 -1.18 21.83
N SER A 325 -0.22 -0.50 21.60
CA SER A 325 -0.10 0.61 20.64
C SER A 325 0.34 0.18 19.25
N GLN A 326 1.04 -0.95 19.15
CA GLN A 326 1.58 -1.49 17.91
C GLN A 326 0.62 -2.54 17.36
N LEU A 327 -0.13 -2.15 16.32
CA LEU A 327 -1.25 -2.91 15.81
C LEU A 327 -1.04 -3.30 14.35
N VAL A 328 -1.83 -4.28 13.91
CA VAL A 328 -2.08 -4.60 12.52
C VAL A 328 -3.58 -4.67 12.28
N LEU A 329 -4.03 -4.09 11.18
CA LEU A 329 -5.42 -4.02 10.74
C LEU A 329 -5.71 -5.14 9.73
N ALA A 330 -6.87 -5.77 9.87
CA ALA A 330 -7.53 -6.52 8.80
C ALA A 330 -8.95 -6.00 8.57
N LEU A 331 -9.38 -5.99 7.32
CA LEU A 331 -10.73 -5.62 6.88
C LEU A 331 -11.28 -6.73 5.99
N GLY A 332 -12.41 -7.32 6.39
CA GLY A 332 -12.99 -8.49 5.72
C GLY A 332 -14.23 -8.20 4.87
N LYS A 333 -14.55 -9.16 4.00
CA LYS A 333 -15.83 -9.27 3.30
C LYS A 333 -17.01 -9.38 4.27
N ASP A 334 -16.76 -9.88 5.48
CA ASP A 334 -17.68 -9.96 6.62
C ASP A 334 -18.13 -8.59 7.19
N SER A 335 -17.69 -7.49 6.57
CA SER A 335 -17.99 -6.11 6.97
C SER A 335 -17.36 -5.67 8.28
N ASN A 336 -16.34 -6.37 8.79
CA ASN A 336 -15.67 -6.02 10.04
C ASN A 336 -14.26 -5.47 9.81
N ALA A 337 -13.85 -4.60 10.73
CA ALA A 337 -12.47 -4.20 10.94
C ALA A 337 -11.95 -4.85 12.22
N PHE A 338 -10.73 -5.39 12.17
CA PHE A 338 -10.07 -6.04 13.31
C PHE A 338 -8.71 -5.39 13.56
N LEU A 339 -8.42 -5.05 14.81
CA LEU A 339 -7.10 -4.62 15.26
C LEU A 339 -6.48 -5.68 16.14
N LEU A 340 -5.24 -6.05 15.84
CA LEU A 340 -4.50 -7.11 16.50
C LEU A 340 -3.18 -6.58 17.01
N ASN A 341 -2.69 -7.10 18.14
CA ASN A 341 -1.34 -6.79 18.62
C ASN A 341 -0.31 -7.40 17.68
N ARG A 342 0.40 -6.58 16.89
CA ARG A 342 1.32 -7.12 15.87
C ARG A 342 2.51 -7.89 16.47
N ASN A 343 2.80 -7.67 17.76
CA ASN A 343 3.88 -8.38 18.45
C ASN A 343 3.46 -9.74 19.03
N ASN A 344 2.15 -9.99 19.15
CA ASN A 344 1.58 -11.24 19.64
C ASN A 344 0.14 -11.36 19.14
N LEU A 345 -0.04 -12.06 18.01
CA LEU A 345 -1.33 -12.12 17.31
C LEU A 345 -2.40 -12.94 18.07
N GLY A 346 -2.00 -13.87 18.95
CA GLY A 346 -2.87 -14.53 19.92
C GLY A 346 -3.58 -15.80 19.43
N GLY A 347 -3.35 -16.26 18.20
CA GLY A 347 -3.92 -17.49 17.65
C GLY A 347 -5.41 -17.37 17.33
N ILE A 348 -6.17 -18.44 17.59
CA ILE A 348 -7.63 -18.46 17.39
C ILE A 348 -8.30 -17.83 18.61
N THR A 349 -8.64 -16.55 18.53
CA THR A 349 -9.14 -15.77 19.67
C THR A 349 -9.88 -14.50 19.21
N SER A 350 -10.49 -13.78 20.14
CA SER A 350 -11.04 -12.44 19.87
C SER A 350 -9.93 -11.45 19.56
N ALA A 351 -10.18 -10.53 18.61
CA ALA A 351 -9.27 -9.43 18.31
C ALA A 351 -9.11 -8.47 19.51
N VAL A 352 -8.05 -7.64 19.49
CA VAL A 352 -7.87 -6.57 20.49
C VAL A 352 -9.02 -5.58 20.40
N ALA A 353 -9.42 -5.23 19.18
CA ALA A 353 -10.64 -4.49 18.90
C ALA A 353 -11.28 -5.02 17.61
N ALA A 354 -12.60 -5.00 17.57
CA ALA A 354 -13.37 -5.29 16.37
C ALA A 354 -14.55 -4.32 16.27
N ALA A 355 -14.91 -3.95 15.05
CA ALA A 355 -16.14 -3.19 14.78
C ALA A 355 -16.74 -3.60 13.45
N ASN A 356 -18.07 -3.66 13.40
CA ASN A 356 -18.77 -3.70 12.12
C ASN A 356 -18.64 -2.34 11.46
N VAL A 357 -17.99 -2.31 10.31
CA VAL A 357 -17.74 -1.10 9.54
C VAL A 357 -18.67 -0.94 8.34
N GLY A 358 -19.60 -1.89 8.18
CA GLY A 358 -20.64 -1.91 7.15
C GLY A 358 -20.10 -2.14 5.73
N GLY A 359 -20.80 -2.96 4.96
CA GLY A 359 -20.45 -3.27 3.57
C GLY A 359 -19.27 -4.24 3.44
N ILE A 360 -19.21 -4.94 2.31
CA ILE A 360 -18.14 -5.90 2.00
C ILE A 360 -16.85 -5.12 1.70
N ASN A 361 -15.79 -5.35 2.48
CA ASN A 361 -14.49 -4.73 2.24
C ASN A 361 -13.65 -5.68 1.40
N ARG A 362 -13.39 -5.33 0.14
CA ARG A 362 -12.55 -6.16 -0.73
C ARG A 362 -11.89 -5.44 -1.89
N GLY A 363 -10.74 -5.95 -2.30
CA GLY A 363 -10.00 -5.51 -3.47
C GLY A 363 -9.43 -4.10 -3.34
N THR A 364 -9.48 -3.49 -2.17
CA THR A 364 -8.95 -2.15 -1.94
C THR A 364 -7.73 -2.24 -1.03
N SER A 365 -6.93 -1.17 -0.98
CA SER A 365 -5.93 -0.92 0.06
C SER A 365 -6.54 0.03 1.09
N ALA A 366 -6.29 -0.21 2.39
CA ALA A 366 -6.64 0.76 3.42
C ALA A 366 -5.56 1.84 3.54
N VAL A 367 -5.90 2.94 4.21
CA VAL A 367 -4.97 4.00 4.61
C VAL A 367 -5.01 4.19 6.12
N THR A 368 -3.90 4.66 6.69
CA THR A 368 -3.89 5.19 8.05
C THR A 368 -3.21 6.54 8.12
N TYR A 369 -3.71 7.39 9.01
CA TYR A 369 -3.19 8.74 9.21
C TYR A 369 -3.51 9.23 10.61
N ARG A 370 -2.91 10.35 11.01
CA ARG A 370 -3.08 10.91 12.34
C ARG A 370 -3.41 12.38 12.28
N THR A 371 -4.45 12.79 12.99
CA THR A 371 -4.76 14.20 13.23
C THR A 371 -4.57 14.52 14.70
N SER A 372 -4.82 15.76 15.11
CA SER A 372 -4.90 16.11 16.52
C SER A 372 -6.00 15.36 17.28
N GLN A 373 -6.95 14.72 16.58
CA GLN A 373 -8.06 13.97 17.19
C GLN A 373 -7.74 12.50 17.43
N GLY A 374 -6.70 11.95 16.80
CA GLY A 374 -6.31 10.54 16.98
C GLY A 374 -5.78 9.90 15.71
N THR A 375 -5.69 8.57 15.75
CA THR A 375 -5.29 7.74 14.60
C THR A 375 -6.53 7.29 13.85
N TYR A 376 -6.50 7.36 12.53
CA TYR A 376 -7.60 7.02 11.64
C TYR A 376 -7.23 5.82 10.78
N ILE A 377 -8.21 4.98 10.49
CA ILE A 377 -8.21 4.00 9.41
C ILE A 377 -9.22 4.47 8.37
N GLY A 378 -8.84 4.48 7.09
CA GLY A 378 -9.68 4.87 5.97
C GLY A 378 -9.68 3.79 4.88
N PHE A 379 -10.83 3.55 4.25
CA PHE A 379 -10.98 2.55 3.20
C PHE A 379 -12.25 2.80 2.38
N HIS A 380 -12.32 2.20 1.20
CA HIS A 380 -13.53 2.10 0.40
C HIS A 380 -14.14 0.70 0.52
N ASN A 381 -15.44 0.55 0.27
CA ASN A 381 -16.11 -0.75 0.30
C ASN A 381 -17.14 -0.91 -0.83
N ASP A 382 -17.60 -2.14 -1.03
CA ASP A 382 -18.57 -2.47 -2.09
C ASP A 382 -19.96 -1.83 -1.89
N ALA A 383 -20.21 -1.14 -0.77
CA ALA A 383 -21.40 -0.31 -0.61
C ALA A 383 -21.30 1.04 -1.36
N GLY A 384 -20.19 1.29 -2.07
CA GLY A 384 -19.97 2.54 -2.80
C GLY A 384 -19.69 3.70 -1.86
N THR A 385 -18.98 3.44 -0.75
CA THR A 385 -18.69 4.46 0.27
C THR A 385 -17.22 4.45 0.64
N ILE A 386 -16.62 5.63 0.72
CA ILE A 386 -15.37 5.83 1.45
C ILE A 386 -15.71 6.11 2.91
N ARG A 387 -15.00 5.46 3.82
CA ARG A 387 -15.25 5.52 5.27
C ARG A 387 -13.96 5.76 6.01
N ALA A 388 -14.07 6.49 7.11
CA ALA A 388 -13.00 6.60 8.08
C ALA A 388 -13.51 6.29 9.49
N TYR A 389 -12.68 5.58 10.24
CA TYR A 389 -12.89 5.26 11.64
C TYR A 389 -11.68 5.72 12.44
N ARG A 390 -11.92 6.26 13.63
CA ARG A 390 -10.88 6.56 14.61
C ARG A 390 -10.56 5.32 15.44
N VAL A 391 -9.28 5.14 15.73
CA VAL A 391 -8.80 4.21 16.74
C VAL A 391 -8.48 4.99 18.01
N THR A 392 -9.15 4.67 19.11
CA THR A 392 -8.98 5.39 20.38
C THR A 392 -7.64 5.07 21.02
N ALA A 393 -7.02 6.08 21.64
CA ALA A 393 -5.81 5.91 22.47
C ALA A 393 -6.16 5.37 23.88
N THR A 394 -6.97 4.32 23.96
CA THR A 394 -7.39 3.67 25.21
C THR A 394 -6.71 2.31 25.39
N ASN A 395 -6.87 1.71 26.57
CA ASN A 395 -6.24 0.45 26.96
C ASN A 395 -7.33 -0.57 27.35
N PRO A 396 -7.87 -1.39 26.42
CA PRO A 396 -7.50 -1.54 25.01
C PRO A 396 -8.07 -0.45 24.09
N PRO A 397 -7.54 -0.29 22.85
CA PRO A 397 -8.11 0.60 21.85
C PRO A 397 -9.50 0.12 21.39
N THR A 398 -10.31 1.03 20.85
CA THR A 398 -11.59 0.73 20.18
C THR A 398 -11.64 1.41 18.81
N ILE A 399 -12.52 0.91 17.93
CA ILE A 399 -12.74 1.45 16.58
C ILE A 399 -14.07 2.21 16.60
N VAL A 400 -14.02 3.52 16.31
CA VAL A 400 -15.17 4.42 16.41
C VAL A 400 -15.38 5.11 15.07
N PHE A 401 -16.63 5.13 14.59
CA PHE A 401 -16.96 5.83 13.35
C PHE A 401 -16.53 7.31 13.41
N ALA A 402 -15.90 7.80 12.34
CA ALA A 402 -15.55 9.20 12.20
C ALA A 402 -16.44 9.87 11.15
N TRP A 403 -16.37 9.40 9.91
CA TRP A 403 -17.13 9.95 8.79
C TRP A 403 -17.23 8.95 7.64
N SER A 404 -18.13 9.23 6.70
CA SER A 404 -18.24 8.51 5.43
C SER A 404 -18.77 9.42 4.32
N GLN A 405 -18.41 9.12 3.08
CA GLN A 405 -18.96 9.76 1.89
C GLN A 405 -19.42 8.73 0.87
N ASN A 406 -20.55 9.00 0.22
CA ASN A 406 -21.02 8.21 -0.90
C ASN A 406 -20.12 8.51 -2.09
N GLN A 407 -19.37 7.50 -2.52
CA GLN A 407 -18.45 7.62 -3.62
C GLN A 407 -18.34 6.25 -4.30
N SER A 408 -18.97 6.12 -5.47
CA SER A 408 -18.92 4.90 -6.27
C SER A 408 -17.54 4.71 -6.93
N GLY A 409 -17.35 3.57 -7.60
CA GLY A 409 -16.04 3.09 -8.06
C GLY A 409 -15.50 2.01 -7.12
N ARG A 410 -14.31 1.51 -7.41
CA ARG A 410 -13.65 0.48 -6.59
C ARG A 410 -12.15 0.76 -6.47
N GLY A 411 -11.76 2.03 -6.36
CA GLY A 411 -10.37 2.42 -6.20
C GLY A 411 -9.86 2.18 -4.78
N SER A 412 -8.60 2.50 -4.56
CA SER A 412 -7.99 2.53 -3.24
C SER A 412 -7.70 3.97 -2.82
N PRO A 413 -8.00 4.36 -1.57
CA PRO A 413 -7.66 5.68 -1.07
C PRO A 413 -6.16 5.86 -0.82
N TRP A 414 -5.73 7.12 -0.77
CA TRP A 414 -4.44 7.55 -0.25
C TRP A 414 -4.62 8.86 0.53
N VAL A 415 -3.60 9.28 1.29
CA VAL A 415 -3.68 10.48 2.13
C VAL A 415 -2.53 11.43 1.82
N THR A 416 -2.84 12.71 1.66
CA THR A 416 -1.82 13.77 1.64
C THR A 416 -1.86 14.58 2.92
N THR A 417 -0.70 15.11 3.31
CA THR A 417 -0.55 16.03 4.44
C THR A 417 0.57 17.00 4.16
N THR A 418 0.50 18.19 4.74
CA THR A 418 1.57 19.18 4.57
C THR A 418 2.82 18.86 5.38
N ASP A 419 2.71 18.12 6.49
CA ASP A 419 3.82 17.91 7.42
C ASP A 419 3.77 16.59 8.23
N GLY A 420 2.79 15.72 7.99
CA GLY A 420 2.61 14.48 8.76
C GLY A 420 1.58 14.57 9.88
N THR A 421 1.04 15.77 10.16
CA THR A 421 0.09 16.00 11.26
C THR A 421 -1.05 16.96 10.92
N ASN A 422 -0.84 17.90 10.01
CA ASN A 422 -1.81 18.92 9.61
C ASN A 422 -2.33 18.67 8.19
N ASN A 423 -3.49 19.24 7.87
CA ASN A 423 -4.08 19.21 6.54
C ASN A 423 -4.20 17.79 5.96
N MET A 424 -4.74 16.87 6.75
CA MET A 424 -4.98 15.50 6.27
C MET A 424 -6.10 15.52 5.23
N ILE A 425 -5.77 15.10 4.01
CA ILE A 425 -6.73 15.02 2.89
C ILE A 425 -6.75 13.58 2.42
N VAL A 426 -7.90 12.93 2.54
CA VAL A 426 -8.12 11.58 2.03
C VAL A 426 -8.57 11.68 0.59
N TRP A 427 -7.76 11.15 -0.31
CA TRP A 427 -8.02 11.10 -1.74
C TRP A 427 -8.56 9.75 -2.15
N TYR A 428 -9.31 9.74 -3.25
CA TYR A 428 -9.87 8.54 -3.84
C TYR A 428 -10.08 8.73 -5.34
N ALA A 429 -9.74 7.72 -6.14
CA ALA A 429 -10.11 7.66 -7.54
C ALA A 429 -11.35 6.78 -7.71
N ALA A 430 -12.42 7.34 -8.28
CA ALA A 430 -13.65 6.59 -8.54
C ALA A 430 -13.53 5.80 -9.85
N THR A 431 -12.86 4.64 -9.78
CA THR A 431 -12.47 3.82 -10.93
C THR A 431 -13.64 3.23 -11.73
N THR A 432 -13.38 2.68 -12.92
CA THR A 432 -14.41 2.06 -13.79
C THR A 432 -15.15 0.88 -13.11
N SER A 433 -16.21 0.39 -13.76
CA SER A 433 -17.27 -0.55 -13.31
C SER A 433 -18.42 0.07 -12.51
N SER A 434 -18.18 1.15 -11.75
CA SER A 434 -19.26 1.88 -11.04
C SER A 434 -18.96 3.34 -10.71
N GLY A 435 -17.74 3.84 -10.96
CA GLY A 435 -17.31 5.20 -10.62
C GLY A 435 -17.36 6.20 -11.77
N ASP A 436 -17.20 7.48 -11.45
CA ASP A 436 -17.22 8.59 -12.40
C ASP A 436 -15.87 8.85 -13.10
N GLN A 437 -14.87 8.01 -12.80
CA GLN A 437 -13.51 8.06 -13.33
C GLN A 437 -12.78 9.37 -13.01
N ARG A 438 -13.04 9.95 -11.83
CA ARG A 438 -12.43 11.21 -11.36
C ARG A 438 -11.79 11.04 -9.99
N LEU A 439 -10.92 12.00 -9.66
CA LEU A 439 -10.36 12.13 -8.32
C LEU A 439 -11.34 12.85 -7.39
N HIS A 440 -11.46 12.37 -6.17
CA HIS A 440 -12.22 12.98 -5.09
C HIS A 440 -11.32 13.15 -3.87
N ALA A 441 -11.56 14.19 -3.08
CA ALA A 441 -10.79 14.48 -1.89
C ALA A 441 -11.69 14.95 -0.75
N TYR A 442 -11.38 14.47 0.45
CA TYR A 442 -12.16 14.73 1.66
C TYR A 442 -11.24 15.15 2.80
N ASP A 443 -11.73 16.05 3.64
CA ASP A 443 -11.09 16.41 4.89
C ASP A 443 -10.95 15.17 5.79
N GLY A 444 -9.74 14.92 6.29
CA GLY A 444 -9.42 13.70 7.03
C GLY A 444 -10.12 13.59 8.39
N ASP A 445 -10.60 14.68 8.98
CA ASP A 445 -11.31 14.65 10.26
C ASP A 445 -12.83 14.56 10.11
N THR A 446 -13.38 15.22 9.08
CA THR A 446 -14.82 15.46 8.95
C THR A 446 -15.45 14.77 7.75
N GLY A 447 -14.64 14.34 6.78
CA GLY A 447 -15.10 13.84 5.49
C GLY A 447 -15.71 14.93 4.61
N ALA A 448 -15.56 16.22 4.94
CA ALA A 448 -16.06 17.31 4.12
C ALA A 448 -15.37 17.29 2.74
N VAL A 449 -16.16 17.50 1.68
CA VAL A 449 -15.63 17.48 0.30
C VAL A 449 -14.68 18.66 0.08
N ILE A 450 -13.44 18.36 -0.28
CA ILE A 450 -12.41 19.33 -0.67
C ILE A 450 -12.31 19.42 -2.20
N TYR A 451 -12.38 18.27 -2.87
CA TYR A 451 -12.30 18.17 -4.32
C TYR A 451 -13.29 17.12 -4.83
N ALA A 452 -14.09 17.46 -5.83
CA ALA A 452 -15.22 16.64 -6.31
C ALA A 452 -15.08 16.27 -7.79
N GLY A 453 -13.86 15.95 -8.23
CA GLY A 453 -13.61 15.54 -9.61
C GLY A 453 -13.36 16.67 -10.61
N GLY A 454 -13.37 17.94 -10.18
CA GLY A 454 -13.03 19.10 -11.00
C GLY A 454 -13.89 19.29 -12.26
N GLY A 455 -13.35 20.02 -13.25
CA GLY A 455 -14.07 20.41 -14.47
C GLY A 455 -14.16 19.32 -15.54
N ALA A 456 -14.46 19.72 -16.78
CA ALA A 456 -14.63 18.75 -17.89
C ALA A 456 -13.33 17.99 -18.23
N ASN A 457 -12.16 18.55 -17.92
CA ASN A 457 -10.86 18.01 -18.30
C ASN A 457 -10.32 16.96 -17.33
N GLU A 458 -10.97 16.76 -16.19
CA GLU A 458 -10.43 15.98 -15.06
C GLU A 458 -10.82 14.49 -15.11
N LEU A 459 -11.59 14.09 -16.13
CA LEU A 459 -11.91 12.70 -16.40
C LEU A 459 -10.64 11.89 -16.74
N MET A 460 -10.51 10.72 -16.11
CA MET A 460 -9.47 9.73 -16.39
C MET A 460 -10.08 8.52 -17.10
N SER A 461 -10.06 8.48 -18.42
CA SER A 461 -10.58 7.31 -19.15
C SER A 461 -9.74 6.06 -18.87
N GLY A 462 -10.41 4.92 -18.64
CA GLY A 462 -9.77 3.61 -18.52
C GLY A 462 -9.14 3.31 -17.16
N THR A 463 -9.60 3.95 -16.08
CA THR A 463 -9.14 3.64 -14.72
C THR A 463 -9.55 2.23 -14.30
N GLN A 464 -8.65 1.47 -13.69
CA GLN A 464 -8.93 0.12 -13.22
C GLN A 464 -9.29 0.11 -11.74
N GLN A 465 -10.17 -0.81 -11.35
CA GLN A 465 -10.43 -1.10 -9.93
C GLN A 465 -9.14 -1.45 -9.18
N TRP A 466 -9.19 -1.26 -7.86
CA TRP A 466 -8.17 -1.58 -6.87
C TRP A 466 -6.96 -0.63 -6.86
N ASN A 467 -6.66 0.00 -7.99
CA ASN A 467 -5.56 0.93 -8.14
C ASN A 467 -5.69 2.16 -7.21
N THR A 468 -4.55 2.75 -6.85
CA THR A 468 -4.42 3.92 -5.97
C THR A 468 -3.55 5.00 -6.63
N GLY A 469 -3.69 6.23 -6.16
CA GLY A 469 -2.85 7.34 -6.59
C GLY A 469 -1.55 7.42 -5.80
N MET A 470 -0.54 8.06 -6.39
CA MET A 470 0.66 8.46 -5.68
C MET A 470 0.90 9.96 -5.77
N VAL A 471 1.59 10.50 -4.78
CA VAL A 471 1.86 11.94 -4.69
C VAL A 471 3.36 12.20 -4.59
N ALA A 472 3.84 13.11 -5.43
CA ALA A 472 5.21 13.61 -5.38
C ALA A 472 5.29 15.01 -6.00
N ARG A 473 6.03 15.91 -5.37
CA ARG A 473 6.37 17.24 -5.91
C ARG A 473 5.14 18.06 -6.35
N GLY A 474 4.12 18.13 -5.51
CA GLY A 474 2.89 18.89 -5.78
C GLY A 474 2.03 18.30 -6.90
N ARG A 475 2.24 17.03 -7.24
CA ARG A 475 1.51 16.32 -8.29
C ARG A 475 0.90 15.02 -7.76
N ILE A 476 -0.24 14.66 -8.32
CA ILE A 476 -0.83 13.31 -8.19
C ILE A 476 -0.64 12.60 -9.52
N TYR A 477 -0.19 11.36 -9.48
CA TYR A 477 -0.13 10.47 -10.65
C TYR A 477 -1.07 9.28 -10.44
N PHE A 478 -1.74 8.85 -11.51
CA PHE A 478 -2.66 7.72 -11.48
C PHE A 478 -2.53 6.86 -12.73
N GLY A 479 -2.45 5.55 -12.55
CA GLY A 479 -2.35 4.56 -13.64
C GLY A 479 -3.72 4.21 -14.23
N ALA A 480 -3.82 4.21 -15.56
CA ALA A 480 -5.01 3.80 -16.29
C ALA A 480 -4.63 3.06 -17.57
N ASN A 481 -5.60 2.42 -18.21
CA ASN A 481 -5.38 1.69 -19.46
C ASN A 481 -4.76 2.62 -20.51
N ASN A 482 -3.57 2.23 -21.00
CA ASN A 482 -2.78 2.95 -21.99
C ASN A 482 -2.33 4.37 -21.58
N LYS A 483 -2.48 4.78 -20.31
CA LYS A 483 -2.14 6.13 -19.91
C LYS A 483 -1.82 6.28 -18.42
N ILE A 484 -0.78 7.04 -18.11
CA ILE A 484 -0.57 7.66 -16.80
C ILE A 484 -1.15 9.07 -16.82
N TYR A 485 -2.08 9.36 -15.92
CA TYR A 485 -2.60 10.70 -15.71
C TYR A 485 -1.76 11.43 -14.66
N ALA A 486 -1.53 12.72 -14.88
CA ALA A 486 -0.93 13.61 -13.91
C ALA A 486 -1.87 14.76 -13.59
N PHE A 487 -1.96 15.11 -12.31
CA PHE A 487 -2.60 16.30 -11.81
C PHE A 487 -1.56 17.13 -11.08
N ARG A 488 -1.72 18.45 -11.10
CA ARG A 488 -0.81 19.38 -10.44
C ARG A 488 -1.61 20.36 -9.62
N LEU A 489 -1.07 20.70 -8.45
CA LEU A 489 -1.56 21.85 -7.71
C LEU A 489 -1.42 23.10 -8.58
N SER A 490 -2.42 23.97 -8.56
CA SER A 490 -2.27 25.27 -9.21
C SER A 490 -1.09 26.00 -8.58
N SER A 491 -0.22 26.58 -9.39
CA SER A 491 0.82 27.51 -8.93
C SER A 491 0.16 28.83 -8.51
N ALA A 492 -0.75 28.80 -7.55
CA ALA A 492 -1.01 29.98 -6.76
C ALA A 492 0.27 30.19 -5.95
N THR A 493 1.19 31.02 -6.47
CA THR A 493 2.27 31.58 -5.67
C THR A 493 1.64 32.03 -4.36
N PRO A 494 1.97 31.43 -3.19
CA PRO A 494 1.48 31.99 -1.95
C PRO A 494 1.98 33.42 -1.91
N THR A 495 1.06 34.39 -1.96
CA THR A 495 1.41 35.79 -1.72
C THR A 495 2.11 35.80 -0.37
N PRO A 496 3.40 36.13 -0.28
CA PRO A 496 4.08 36.16 1.00
C PRO A 496 3.28 37.10 1.90
N THR A 497 2.70 36.56 2.97
CA THR A 497 2.13 37.39 4.02
C THR A 497 3.28 38.25 4.53
N ALA A 498 3.19 39.57 4.34
CA ALA A 498 4.19 40.48 4.84
C ALA A 498 4.42 40.17 6.32
N THR A 499 5.63 39.75 6.67
CA THR A 499 6.01 39.61 8.07
C THR A 499 5.81 40.97 8.71
N ALA A 500 4.99 41.05 9.77
CA ALA A 500 4.85 42.28 10.52
C ALA A 500 6.24 42.68 11.04
N THR A 501 6.82 43.72 10.45
CA THR A 501 8.03 44.34 10.97
C THR A 501 7.70 44.84 12.37
N ARG A 502 8.36 44.28 13.39
CA ARG A 502 8.25 44.78 14.76
C ARG A 502 8.61 46.26 14.77
N THR A 503 7.64 47.11 15.06
CA THR A 503 7.90 48.51 15.42
C THR A 503 8.74 48.50 16.71
N PRO A 504 9.93 49.12 16.74
CA PRO A 504 10.73 49.18 17.96
C PRO A 504 9.97 49.99 19.02
N THR A 505 9.69 49.35 20.15
CA THR A 505 9.17 50.02 21.35
C THR A 505 10.27 50.91 21.92
N SER A 506 9.98 52.19 22.11
CA SER A 506 10.91 53.12 22.76
C SER A 506 11.20 52.68 24.20
N THR A 507 12.48 52.56 24.53
CA THR A 507 12.95 52.32 25.90
C THR A 507 12.75 53.62 26.70
N PRO A 508 12.09 53.60 27.87
CA PRO A 508 12.07 54.75 28.77
C PRO A 508 13.45 54.91 29.39
N THR A 509 14.06 56.08 29.22
CA THR A 509 15.24 56.50 29.97
C THR A 509 14.85 56.79 31.41
N SER A 510 15.52 56.13 32.35
CA SER A 510 15.66 56.55 33.75
C SER A 510 17.13 56.68 34.09
#